data_AF-A0A0P7BJ51-F1
#
_entry.id   AF-A0A0P7BJ51-F1
#
_cell.length_a   1.000
_cell.length_b   1.000
_cell.length_c   1.000
_cell.angle_alpha   90.00
_cell.angle_beta   90.00
_cell.angle_gamma   90.00
#
_symmetry.space_group_name_H-M   'P 1'
#
loop_
_entity.id
_entity.type
_entity.pdbx_description
1 polymer ?
#
loop_
_entity_poly.entity_id
_entity_poly.type
_entity_poly.pdbx_seq_one_letter_code
_entity_poly.pdbx_strand_id
1 'polypeptide(L)'
;MTSSGERPLFSGSHFFALVQLLSLPSIQQPVDYSSPDERSERRSLATAHILSTPDWSHSNIKFLKTPSEMNLLLDENSSNGVLFLRGYPSAEWLSHLGRRFDLEYDFLYGHFAQSFQLHVGDDFCFPPLSVHGSDMIQLVFTSIGTAENYNSSASLTEVRRSVNLEMRNYVAEFSKGNLTMGDSVIRDFHLHDLNHFSIEQKISLQLVKGAKVWTLLIWTDCGMGLHKTRSGPLWKMHTVYGPSMTMLPIVSSVKNQAIDRTLDTRNTQGEDGKDALPSEQDIPNVVEPLLHLHKELGISLNSRLAHNDPFYMLDEIFRLFVTSEYQFLNLMHAKVDELAHFDTHRPDSTSELKRIKELVNKHAERIEDLIPVIKARGGDWPRAPGETRSEQKDPTKEYSEQLTVLFDKVLRRARAVSELCQFGISDLGNEMTIREARRSKKQAGVMAKITVVAFVLGCLSFTTSFFGMNFMELDGSKRSIWLWFAVSVPVLLGSWLAWRIDGSKCKNLMVNIKERFAKDQGKDKESRGKDEEIAL
;
A
#
# COMPACT_ATOMS: atom_id res chain seq x y z
N MET A 1 40.34 -3.03 -6.36
CA MET A 1 40.32 -4.38 -5.77
C MET A 1 40.58 -5.40 -6.88
N THR A 2 41.85 -5.71 -7.14
CA THR A 2 42.24 -6.87 -7.95
C THR A 2 43.60 -7.37 -7.43
N SER A 3 43.59 -8.54 -6.77
CA SER A 3 44.61 -9.60 -6.87
C SER A 3 44.65 -10.47 -5.60
N SER A 4 43.78 -11.46 -5.56
CA SER A 4 44.09 -12.82 -5.10
C SER A 4 42.91 -13.70 -5.53
N GLY A 5 43.21 -14.85 -6.13
CA GLY A 5 42.25 -15.72 -6.81
C GLY A 5 41.34 -16.52 -5.88
N GLU A 6 40.99 -15.98 -4.72
CA GLU A 6 39.98 -16.58 -3.85
C GLU A 6 38.66 -15.87 -4.13
N ARG A 7 37.78 -16.54 -4.88
CA ARG A 7 36.38 -16.10 -4.95
C ARG A 7 35.79 -16.32 -3.55
N PRO A 8 35.35 -15.26 -2.84
CA PRO A 8 34.70 -15.44 -1.56
C PRO A 8 33.50 -16.37 -1.71
N LEU A 9 33.17 -17.13 -0.66
CA LEU A 9 31.99 -18.01 -0.62
C LEU A 9 30.68 -17.25 -0.91
N PHE A 10 30.68 -15.93 -0.68
CA PHE A 10 29.55 -15.05 -0.89
C PHE A 10 29.88 -13.99 -1.95
N SER A 11 29.02 -13.86 -2.97
CA SER A 11 29.26 -13.00 -4.13
C SER A 11 29.29 -11.50 -3.79
N GLY A 12 28.72 -11.09 -2.66
CA GLY A 12 28.61 -9.69 -2.23
C GLY A 12 27.94 -8.76 -3.26
N SER A 13 27.36 -9.28 -4.35
CA SER A 13 26.81 -8.50 -5.47
C SER A 13 25.71 -7.56 -5.01
N HIS A 14 24.91 -8.06 -4.06
CA HIS A 14 23.83 -7.33 -3.44
C HIS A 14 24.27 -6.03 -2.74
N PHE A 15 25.53 -5.95 -2.30
CA PHE A 15 26.10 -4.82 -1.57
C PHE A 15 26.54 -3.66 -2.47
N PHE A 16 26.52 -3.85 -3.80
CA PHE A 16 27.11 -2.94 -4.74
C PHE A 16 26.54 -1.51 -4.65
N ALA A 17 25.22 -1.37 -4.48
CA ALA A 17 24.59 -0.04 -4.44
C ALA A 17 25.03 0.78 -3.22
N LEU A 18 25.12 0.17 -2.04
CA LEU A 18 25.61 0.86 -0.85
C LEU A 18 27.13 1.11 -0.93
N VAL A 19 27.91 0.17 -1.47
CA VAL A 19 29.35 0.38 -1.71
C VAL A 19 29.57 1.53 -2.70
N GLN A 20 28.76 1.62 -3.75
CA GLN A 20 28.80 2.71 -4.72
C GLN A 20 28.48 4.05 -4.03
N LEU A 21 27.45 4.11 -3.19
CA LEU A 21 27.14 5.30 -2.39
C LEU A 21 28.31 5.69 -1.48
N LEU A 22 28.87 4.75 -0.73
CA LEU A 22 30.01 5.00 0.18
C LEU A 22 31.30 5.38 -0.57
N SER A 23 31.41 5.01 -1.85
CA SER A 23 32.54 5.35 -2.71
C SER A 23 32.39 6.71 -3.39
N LEU A 24 31.21 7.35 -3.31
CA LEU A 24 31.06 8.71 -3.82
C LEU A 24 32.01 9.63 -3.04
N PRO A 25 32.72 10.54 -3.72
CA PRO A 25 33.53 11.53 -3.04
C PRO A 25 32.62 12.28 -2.05
N SER A 26 33.13 12.68 -0.89
CA SER A 26 32.39 13.56 0.02
C SER A 26 32.06 14.84 -0.75
N ILE A 27 30.86 14.88 -1.33
CA ILE A 27 30.40 16.02 -2.11
C ILE A 27 30.20 17.13 -1.08
N GLN A 28 31.22 17.97 -0.92
CA GLN A 28 31.07 19.34 -0.47
C GLN A 28 30.30 20.08 -1.56
N GLN A 29 29.03 19.74 -1.81
CA GLN A 29 28.18 20.67 -2.50
C GLN A 29 27.96 21.79 -1.48
N PRO A 30 28.47 23.00 -1.73
CA PRO A 30 28.05 24.12 -0.94
C PRO A 30 26.56 24.25 -1.22
N VAL A 31 25.74 23.82 -0.27
CA VAL A 31 24.35 24.25 -0.22
C VAL A 31 24.43 25.78 -0.27
N ASP A 32 23.94 26.41 -1.34
CA ASP A 32 24.08 27.85 -1.56
C ASP A 32 23.68 28.61 -0.29
N TYR A 33 24.69 29.13 0.41
CA TYR A 33 24.58 29.64 1.77
C TYR A 33 24.03 31.08 1.82
N SER A 34 23.61 31.63 0.68
CA SER A 34 23.37 33.06 0.46
C SER A 34 21.94 33.56 0.76
N SER A 35 21.00 32.69 1.13
CA SER A 35 19.64 33.11 1.54
C SER A 35 19.59 33.40 3.06
N PRO A 36 19.28 34.65 3.50
CA PRO A 36 19.35 35.04 4.91
C PRO A 36 18.15 34.64 5.77
N ASP A 37 17.05 34.13 5.20
CA ASP A 37 15.80 33.94 5.97
C ASP A 37 15.38 32.47 6.09
N GLU A 38 15.01 32.09 7.32
CA GLU A 38 14.49 30.80 7.81
C GLU A 38 15.49 29.70 8.24
N ARG A 39 16.06 29.95 9.43
CA ARG A 39 16.47 29.05 10.54
C ARG A 39 17.46 27.90 10.27
N SER A 40 18.52 27.88 11.08
CA SER A 40 19.56 26.83 11.21
C SER A 40 19.03 25.38 11.29
N GLU A 41 17.79 25.20 11.72
CA GLU A 41 17.06 23.93 11.82
C GLU A 41 16.81 23.24 10.49
N ARG A 42 16.60 24.00 9.39
CA ARG A 42 16.35 23.43 8.06
C ARG A 42 17.59 22.77 7.45
N ARG A 43 18.76 22.98 8.05
CA ARG A 43 20.08 22.58 7.52
C ARG A 43 20.69 21.38 8.27
N SER A 44 20.00 20.85 9.26
CA SER A 44 20.50 19.76 10.12
C SER A 44 20.04 18.40 9.62
N LEU A 45 20.98 17.53 9.23
CA LEU A 45 20.66 16.17 8.78
C LEU A 45 20.40 15.21 9.94
N ALA A 46 21.03 15.47 11.09
CA ALA A 46 20.91 14.63 12.26
C ALA A 46 20.47 15.41 13.51
N THR A 47 19.70 14.76 14.39
CA THR A 47 19.21 15.38 15.63
C THR A 47 19.49 14.44 16.78
N ALA A 48 20.18 14.94 17.80
CA ALA A 48 20.51 14.17 19.00
C ALA A 48 19.65 14.63 20.18
N HIS A 49 19.08 13.67 20.89
CA HIS A 49 18.40 13.84 22.16
C HIS A 49 19.29 13.25 23.25
N ILE A 50 19.71 14.08 24.19
CA ILE A 50 20.56 13.64 25.30
C ILE A 50 19.68 13.48 26.56
N LEU A 51 19.67 12.28 27.13
CA LEU A 51 18.89 11.93 28.31
C LEU A 51 19.77 12.09 29.56
N SER A 52 20.31 13.29 29.79
CA SER A 52 21.27 13.55 30.91
C SER A 52 20.63 13.48 32.30
N THR A 53 19.31 13.63 32.41
CA THR A 53 18.55 13.60 33.66
C THR A 53 17.25 12.81 33.48
N PRO A 54 16.71 12.16 34.54
CA PRO A 54 15.40 11.51 34.49
C PRO A 54 14.24 12.51 34.27
N ASP A 55 14.50 13.81 34.38
CA ASP A 55 13.60 14.87 33.93
C ASP A 55 14.01 15.28 32.50
N TRP A 56 13.33 14.71 31.51
CA TRP A 56 13.49 15.08 30.10
C TRP A 56 12.89 16.46 29.89
N SER A 57 13.74 17.44 29.56
CA SER A 57 13.31 18.73 29.01
C SER A 57 13.76 18.89 27.56
N HIS A 58 12.94 19.54 26.73
CA HIS A 58 13.26 19.85 25.32
C HIS A 58 14.55 20.67 25.14
N SER A 59 15.14 21.21 26.22
CA SER A 59 16.42 21.91 26.20
C SER A 59 17.61 21.03 25.78
N ASN A 60 17.44 19.71 25.71
CA ASN A 60 18.53 18.76 25.39
C ASN A 60 18.54 18.27 23.94
N ILE A 61 17.75 18.90 23.04
CA ILE A 61 17.77 18.60 21.61
C ILE A 61 18.92 19.37 20.95
N LYS A 62 19.80 18.67 20.24
CA LYS A 62 20.92 19.24 19.48
C LYS A 62 20.76 18.93 18.00
N PHE A 63 20.74 19.97 17.18
CA PHE A 63 20.70 19.87 15.72
C PHE A 63 22.12 19.83 15.17
N LEU A 64 22.46 18.73 14.52
CA LEU A 64 23.80 18.45 13.99
C LEU A 64 23.82 18.72 12.49
N LYS A 65 24.81 19.49 12.05
CA LYS A 65 25.03 19.84 10.64
C LYS A 65 26.16 19.02 10.03
N THR A 66 27.13 18.63 10.85
CA THR A 66 28.31 17.88 10.39
C THR A 66 28.53 16.62 11.23
N PRO A 67 29.14 15.57 10.67
CA PRO A 67 29.54 14.39 11.44
C PRO A 67 30.55 14.71 12.56
N SER A 68 31.34 15.76 12.42
CA SER A 68 32.28 16.20 13.47
C SER A 68 31.55 16.73 14.71
N GLU A 69 30.48 17.51 14.53
CA GLU A 69 29.63 17.97 15.64
C GLU A 69 29.00 16.77 16.38
N MET A 70 28.61 15.71 15.65
CA MET A 70 28.09 14.49 16.24
C MET A 70 29.13 13.81 17.16
N ASN A 71 30.37 13.64 16.67
CA ASN A 71 31.41 12.98 17.46
C ASN A 71 31.75 13.77 18.72
N LEU A 72 31.92 15.09 18.59
CA LEU A 72 32.14 15.97 19.74
C LEU A 72 31.01 15.84 20.77
N LEU A 73 29.76 15.87 20.32
CA LEU A 73 28.62 15.76 21.22
C LEU A 73 28.59 14.40 21.94
N LEU A 74 28.87 13.30 21.25
CA LEU A 74 28.87 11.96 21.83
C LEU A 74 30.06 11.72 22.76
N ASP A 75 31.19 12.39 22.52
CA ASP A 75 32.38 12.26 23.36
C ASP A 75 32.25 13.10 24.64
N GLU A 76 31.60 14.26 24.57
CA GLU A 76 31.31 15.13 25.72
C GLU A 76 30.20 14.57 26.63
N ASN A 77 29.25 13.81 26.06
CA ASN A 77 28.10 13.31 26.79
C ASN A 77 28.22 11.82 27.12
N SER A 78 28.29 11.51 28.42
CA SER A 78 28.28 10.14 28.95
C SER A 78 26.88 9.69 29.39
N SER A 79 25.84 10.10 28.65
CA SER A 79 24.43 9.82 28.97
C SER A 79 23.75 9.01 27.87
N ASN A 80 22.66 8.33 28.23
CA ASN A 80 21.80 7.66 27.25
C ASN A 80 21.23 8.68 26.27
N GLY A 81 20.93 8.26 25.05
CA GLY A 81 20.44 9.20 24.05
C GLY A 81 19.80 8.57 22.82
N VAL A 82 19.17 9.41 22.03
CA VAL A 82 18.57 9.05 20.74
C VAL A 82 19.20 9.90 19.66
N LEU A 83 19.69 9.27 18.59
CA LEU A 83 20.26 9.95 17.43
C LEU A 83 19.39 9.69 16.21
N PHE A 84 18.79 10.74 15.69
CA PHE A 84 18.07 10.71 14.42
C PHE A 84 19.00 11.04 13.26
N LEU A 85 18.97 10.23 12.21
CA LEU A 85 19.45 10.56 10.87
C LEU A 85 18.23 10.69 9.95
N ARG A 86 18.12 11.80 9.22
CA ARG A 86 16.91 12.14 8.46
C ARG A 86 17.15 12.22 6.96
N GLY A 87 16.21 11.70 6.19
CA GLY A 87 16.21 11.77 4.73
C GLY A 87 17.36 11.00 4.09
N TYR A 88 17.66 11.38 2.85
CA TYR A 88 18.73 10.80 2.07
C TYR A 88 20.11 11.19 2.64
N PRO A 89 20.95 10.23 3.06
CA PRO A 89 22.22 10.55 3.71
C PRO A 89 23.33 10.80 2.68
N SER A 90 24.37 11.54 3.08
CA SER A 90 25.62 11.58 2.33
C SER A 90 26.53 10.39 2.70
N ALA A 91 27.45 10.06 1.78
CA ALA A 91 28.49 9.06 2.02
C ALA A 91 29.32 9.37 3.28
N GLU A 92 29.58 10.65 3.54
CA GLU A 92 30.30 11.14 4.72
C GLU A 92 29.55 10.77 6.01
N TRP A 93 28.25 11.09 6.09
CA TRP A 93 27.43 10.77 7.27
C TRP A 93 27.36 9.27 7.53
N LEU A 94 27.13 8.46 6.50
CA LEU A 94 27.09 6.99 6.65
C LEU A 94 28.44 6.42 7.09
N SER A 95 29.54 6.90 6.52
CA SER A 95 30.89 6.44 6.88
C SER A 95 31.24 6.77 8.33
N HIS A 96 30.90 7.98 8.78
CA HIS A 96 31.12 8.38 10.17
C HIS A 96 30.24 7.63 11.16
N LEU A 97 28.95 7.43 10.83
CA LEU A 97 28.04 6.63 11.67
C LEU A 97 28.49 5.18 11.77
N GLY A 98 28.78 4.57 10.62
CA GLY A 98 29.28 3.19 10.54
C GLY A 98 30.53 3.01 11.38
N ARG A 99 31.50 3.92 11.26
CA ARG A 99 32.74 3.88 12.07
C ARG A 99 32.49 4.16 13.55
N ARG A 100 31.63 5.12 13.91
CA ARG A 100 31.45 5.56 15.30
C ARG A 100 30.73 4.51 16.15
N PHE A 101 29.77 3.82 15.56
CA PHE A 101 28.90 2.88 16.24
C PHE A 101 29.17 1.42 15.85
N ASP A 102 30.16 1.16 15.00
CA ASP A 102 30.46 -0.16 14.44
C ASP A 102 29.21 -0.81 13.83
N LEU A 103 28.48 -0.02 13.01
CA LEU A 103 27.19 -0.45 12.50
C LEU A 103 27.36 -1.65 11.56
N GLU A 104 26.57 -2.68 11.83
CA GLU A 104 26.45 -3.82 10.94
C GLU A 104 26.02 -3.36 9.55
N TYR A 105 26.62 -4.00 8.55
CA TYR A 105 26.29 -3.74 7.16
C TYR A 105 24.79 -3.98 6.89
N ASP A 106 24.19 -4.97 7.56
CA ASP A 106 22.77 -5.31 7.44
C ASP A 106 21.86 -4.16 7.88
N PHE A 107 22.27 -3.33 8.83
CA PHE A 107 21.51 -2.13 9.21
C PHE A 107 21.55 -1.08 8.10
N LEU A 108 22.76 -0.75 7.64
CA LEU A 108 22.96 0.29 6.63
C LEU A 108 22.28 -0.09 5.31
N TYR A 109 22.49 -1.33 4.90
CA TYR A 109 21.90 -1.89 3.70
C TYR A 109 20.41 -2.11 3.85
N GLY A 110 19.96 -2.67 4.96
CA GLY A 110 18.54 -2.91 5.21
C GLY A 110 17.73 -1.62 5.13
N HIS A 111 18.27 -0.49 5.61
CA HIS A 111 17.62 0.79 5.42
C HIS A 111 17.75 1.29 3.98
N PHE A 112 18.97 1.32 3.42
CA PHE A 112 19.24 1.87 2.10
C PHE A 112 18.52 1.13 0.96
N ALA A 113 18.47 -0.20 1.00
CA ALA A 113 17.90 -1.03 -0.05
C ALA A 113 16.42 -0.72 -0.30
N GLN A 114 16.07 -0.63 -1.59
CA GLN A 114 14.68 -0.53 -2.04
C GLN A 114 14.18 -1.89 -2.52
N SER A 115 12.94 -2.22 -2.19
CA SER A 115 12.24 -3.44 -2.62
C SER A 115 12.22 -3.63 -4.13
N PHE A 116 12.27 -2.55 -4.93
CA PHE A 116 12.29 -2.64 -6.39
C PHE A 116 13.68 -2.96 -6.98
N GLN A 117 14.77 -2.61 -6.29
CA GLN A 117 16.14 -2.98 -6.71
C GLN A 117 16.34 -4.50 -6.65
N LEU A 118 15.54 -5.19 -5.85
CA LEU A 118 15.51 -6.64 -5.67
C LEU A 118 15.03 -7.41 -6.90
N HIS A 119 14.41 -6.74 -7.87
CA HIS A 119 13.90 -7.35 -9.10
C HIS A 119 14.69 -6.95 -10.36
N VAL A 120 15.72 -6.11 -10.22
CA VAL A 120 16.54 -5.62 -11.35
C VAL A 120 17.72 -6.57 -11.63
N GLY A 121 17.99 -7.54 -10.76
CA GLY A 121 18.90 -8.66 -11.01
C GLY A 121 18.30 -9.98 -10.56
N ASP A 122 18.79 -11.10 -11.11
CA ASP A 122 18.43 -12.48 -10.72
C ASP A 122 18.94 -12.85 -9.31
N ASP A 123 19.24 -11.86 -8.47
CA ASP A 123 19.79 -12.04 -7.12
C ASP A 123 18.64 -12.20 -6.12
N PHE A 124 18.16 -13.44 -5.95
CA PHE A 124 17.12 -13.83 -4.98
C PHE A 124 17.60 -13.83 -3.52
N CYS A 125 18.63 -13.06 -3.19
CA CYS A 125 19.23 -12.98 -1.85
C CYS A 125 18.40 -12.11 -0.89
N PHE A 126 17.16 -11.78 -1.25
CA PHE A 126 16.35 -10.76 -0.58
C PHE A 126 14.90 -11.18 -0.28
N PRO A 127 14.36 -10.75 0.87
CA PRO A 127 15.06 -10.09 1.99
C PRO A 127 16.16 -11.00 2.57
N PRO A 128 17.30 -10.46 3.05
CA PRO A 128 18.31 -11.32 3.66
C PRO A 128 17.65 -12.00 4.87
N LEU A 129 17.95 -13.27 5.09
CA LEU A 129 17.54 -13.92 6.32
C LEU A 129 18.15 -13.10 7.47
N SER A 130 17.32 -12.53 8.33
CA SER A 130 17.80 -11.91 9.56
C SER A 130 18.52 -12.99 10.36
N VAL A 131 19.85 -12.99 10.30
CA VAL A 131 20.66 -13.90 11.10
C VAL A 131 20.37 -13.54 12.55
N HIS A 132 20.01 -14.55 13.36
CA HIS A 132 19.64 -14.37 14.76
C HIS A 132 20.62 -13.41 15.46
N GLY A 133 20.12 -12.29 15.97
CA GLY A 133 20.92 -11.29 16.69
C GLY A 133 20.93 -9.89 16.09
N SER A 134 20.33 -9.63 14.92
CA SER A 134 20.21 -8.26 14.43
C SER A 134 19.32 -7.44 15.37
N ASP A 135 19.91 -6.58 16.21
CA ASP A 135 19.25 -5.60 17.09
C ASP A 135 18.51 -4.49 16.29
N MET A 136 18.19 -4.74 15.01
CA MET A 136 17.52 -3.82 14.10
C MET A 136 16.00 -4.07 14.05
N ILE A 137 15.24 -2.99 14.18
CA ILE A 137 13.80 -2.96 13.94
C ILE A 137 13.53 -2.07 12.73
N GLN A 138 12.76 -2.56 11.76
CA GLN A 138 12.39 -1.77 10.57
C GLN A 138 10.88 -1.56 10.51
N LEU A 139 10.47 -0.31 10.35
CA LEU A 139 9.08 0.11 10.24
C LEU A 139 8.87 0.80 8.90
N VAL A 140 7.86 0.39 8.14
CA VAL A 140 7.49 1.03 6.87
C VAL A 140 6.18 1.78 7.09
N PHE A 141 6.27 3.09 7.27
CA PHE A 141 5.13 3.97 7.48
C PHE A 141 4.40 4.24 6.18
N THR A 142 3.07 4.19 6.26
CA THR A 142 2.19 4.45 5.13
C THR A 142 1.46 5.76 5.36
N SER A 143 1.82 6.79 4.58
CA SER A 143 1.13 8.08 4.62
C SER A 143 0.13 8.17 3.46
N ILE A 144 -1.09 8.58 3.75
CA ILE A 144 -2.15 8.76 2.74
C ILE A 144 -2.16 10.23 2.32
N GLY A 145 -2.32 10.47 1.02
CA GLY A 145 -2.56 11.79 0.49
C GLY A 145 -3.80 11.83 -0.39
N THR A 146 -4.36 13.03 -0.53
CA THR A 146 -5.42 13.34 -1.48
C THR A 146 -4.88 14.21 -2.60
N ALA A 147 -5.46 14.04 -3.79
CA ALA A 147 -5.18 14.82 -4.97
C ALA A 147 -6.50 15.43 -5.47
N GLU A 148 -6.61 16.77 -5.49
CA GLU A 148 -7.78 17.48 -6.03
C GLU A 148 -7.56 17.88 -7.50
N ASN A 149 -8.62 17.98 -8.31
CA ASN A 149 -8.55 18.52 -9.68
C ASN A 149 -7.70 17.71 -10.68
N TYR A 150 -7.99 16.42 -10.81
CA TYR A 150 -7.43 15.63 -11.92
C TYR A 150 -7.90 16.16 -13.28
N ASN A 151 -6.97 16.32 -14.23
CA ASN A 151 -7.31 16.50 -15.64
C ASN A 151 -8.16 15.31 -16.11
N SER A 152 -9.44 15.56 -16.39
CA SER A 152 -10.52 14.58 -16.56
C SER A 152 -10.40 13.65 -17.78
N SER A 153 -9.34 13.78 -18.59
CA SER A 153 -9.14 13.01 -19.81
C SER A 153 -8.29 11.74 -19.64
N ALA A 154 -7.44 11.66 -18.60
CA ALA A 154 -6.53 10.53 -18.41
C ALA A 154 -7.20 9.37 -17.66
N SER A 155 -7.05 8.14 -18.17
CA SER A 155 -7.54 6.95 -17.47
C SER A 155 -6.67 6.63 -16.24
N LEU A 156 -7.26 6.13 -15.16
CA LEU A 156 -6.53 5.72 -13.94
C LEU A 156 -5.37 4.77 -14.25
N THR A 157 -5.58 3.82 -15.17
CA THR A 157 -4.57 2.84 -15.61
C THR A 157 -3.38 3.51 -16.31
N GLU A 158 -3.62 4.54 -17.12
CA GLU A 158 -2.58 5.29 -17.81
C GLU A 158 -1.74 6.12 -16.83
N VAL A 159 -2.41 6.79 -15.90
CA VAL A 159 -1.75 7.55 -14.81
C VAL A 159 -0.88 6.62 -13.97
N ARG A 160 -1.43 5.48 -13.51
CA ARG A 160 -0.68 4.48 -12.76
C ARG A 160 0.54 3.98 -13.52
N ARG A 161 0.42 3.69 -14.82
CA ARG A 161 1.55 3.26 -15.65
C ARG A 161 2.65 4.34 -15.70
N SER A 162 2.27 5.58 -15.90
CA SER A 162 3.18 6.74 -15.95
C SER A 162 3.91 6.94 -14.61
N VAL A 163 3.16 6.92 -13.50
CA VAL A 163 3.71 7.12 -12.15
C VAL A 163 4.59 5.95 -11.72
N ASN A 164 4.22 4.71 -12.05
CA ASN A 164 5.06 3.54 -11.77
C ASN A 164 6.36 3.59 -12.56
N LEU A 165 6.35 4.08 -13.81
CA LEU A 165 7.57 4.28 -14.58
C LEU A 165 8.46 5.35 -13.94
N GLU A 166 7.87 6.44 -13.49
CA GLU A 166 8.61 7.48 -12.74
C GLU A 166 9.20 6.94 -11.45
N MET A 167 8.45 6.11 -10.70
CA MET A 167 8.95 5.49 -9.49
C MET A 167 10.18 4.62 -9.77
N ARG A 168 10.17 3.84 -10.86
CA ARG A 168 11.35 3.04 -11.27
C ARG A 168 12.55 3.91 -11.61
N ASN A 169 12.35 5.02 -12.31
CA ASN A 169 13.41 5.97 -12.63
C ASN A 169 13.97 6.58 -11.34
N TYR A 170 13.10 6.99 -10.43
CA TYR A 170 13.48 7.52 -9.13
C TYR A 170 14.29 6.53 -8.30
N VAL A 171 13.90 5.25 -8.26
CA VAL A 171 14.67 4.19 -7.60
C VAL A 171 16.07 4.08 -8.20
N ALA A 172 16.19 4.12 -9.53
CA ALA A 172 17.47 4.01 -10.22
C ALA A 172 18.39 5.21 -9.93
N GLU A 173 17.83 6.43 -9.85
CA GLU A 173 18.57 7.63 -9.47
C GLU A 173 18.99 7.61 -7.99
N PHE A 174 18.12 7.10 -7.11
CA PHE A 174 18.44 6.82 -5.71
C PHE A 174 19.62 5.84 -5.60
N SER A 175 19.64 4.74 -6.36
CA SER A 175 20.75 3.76 -6.33
C SER A 175 22.09 4.36 -6.73
N LYS A 176 22.09 5.30 -7.69
CA LYS A 176 23.30 5.95 -8.20
C LYS A 176 23.82 7.05 -7.28
N GLY A 177 23.02 7.43 -6.27
CA GLY A 177 23.31 8.52 -5.36
C GLY A 177 23.11 9.92 -5.94
N ASN A 178 22.15 10.05 -6.85
CA ASN A 178 21.83 11.34 -7.51
C ASN A 178 20.79 12.17 -6.75
N LEU A 179 20.37 11.75 -5.55
CA LEU A 179 19.47 12.54 -4.70
C LEU A 179 20.25 13.56 -3.86
N THR A 180 19.57 14.65 -3.49
CA THR A 180 20.15 15.68 -2.63
C THR A 180 20.19 15.17 -1.20
N MET A 181 21.27 15.46 -0.48
CA MET A 181 21.37 15.18 0.94
C MET A 181 20.19 15.82 1.69
N GLY A 182 19.52 15.03 2.53
CA GLY A 182 18.37 15.45 3.32
C GLY A 182 17.04 15.45 2.55
N ASP A 183 16.99 15.10 1.27
CA ASP A 183 15.71 14.89 0.57
C ASP A 183 14.93 13.77 1.26
N SER A 184 13.59 13.90 1.32
CA SER A 184 12.76 12.78 1.76
C SER A 184 12.80 11.65 0.73
N VAL A 185 12.91 10.42 1.21
CA VAL A 185 12.94 9.22 0.37
C VAL A 185 11.55 8.60 0.33
N ILE A 186 11.07 8.29 -0.87
CA ILE A 186 9.83 7.54 -1.10
C ILE A 186 10.20 6.12 -1.47
N ARG A 187 9.72 5.12 -0.73
CA ARG A 187 10.02 3.69 -0.97
C ARG A 187 9.05 3.03 -1.91
N ASP A 188 7.79 3.44 -1.86
CA ASP A 188 6.75 2.98 -2.76
C ASP A 188 5.69 4.07 -2.91
N PHE A 189 4.99 4.06 -4.04
CA PHE A 189 3.91 5.00 -4.35
C PHE A 189 2.73 4.23 -4.95
N HIS A 190 1.58 4.35 -4.31
CA HIS A 190 0.36 3.67 -4.72
C HIS A 190 -0.75 4.66 -5.02
N LEU A 191 -1.17 4.73 -6.28
CA LEU A 191 -2.35 5.48 -6.69
C LEU A 191 -3.59 4.58 -6.57
N HIS A 192 -4.47 4.88 -5.62
CA HIS A 192 -5.65 4.05 -5.34
C HIS A 192 -6.82 4.40 -6.23
N ASP A 193 -7.07 5.68 -6.41
CA ASP A 193 -7.98 6.25 -7.40
C ASP A 193 -7.42 7.61 -7.84
N LEU A 194 -8.20 8.43 -8.54
CA LEU A 194 -7.75 9.75 -8.99
C LEU A 194 -7.66 10.78 -7.84
N ASN A 195 -8.24 10.49 -6.68
CA ASN A 195 -8.33 11.40 -5.55
C ASN A 195 -7.46 10.96 -4.37
N HIS A 196 -7.04 9.70 -4.29
CA HIS A 196 -6.32 9.12 -3.16
C HIS A 196 -5.08 8.38 -3.61
N PHE A 197 -3.97 8.65 -2.94
CA PHE A 197 -2.72 7.92 -3.07
C PHE A 197 -2.13 7.60 -1.69
N SER A 198 -1.18 6.68 -1.64
CA SER A 198 -0.35 6.47 -0.46
C SER A 198 1.12 6.37 -0.83
N ILE A 199 1.97 6.77 0.12
CA ILE A 199 3.42 6.65 0.01
C ILE A 199 3.94 5.80 1.17
N GLU A 200 4.97 5.02 0.89
CA GLU A 200 5.71 4.26 1.90
C GLU A 200 7.04 4.96 2.22
N GLN A 201 7.35 5.12 3.51
CA GLN A 201 8.62 5.64 4.01
C GLN A 201 9.13 4.73 5.13
N LYS A 202 10.44 4.50 5.20
CA LYS A 202 11.07 3.57 6.14
C LYS A 202 11.68 4.30 7.34
N ILE A 203 11.56 3.69 8.51
CA ILE A 203 12.34 4.01 9.71
C ILE A 203 13.08 2.74 10.14
N SER A 204 14.41 2.81 10.24
CA SER A 204 15.23 1.74 10.82
C SER A 204 15.74 2.18 12.18
N LEU A 205 15.61 1.29 13.16
CA LEU A 205 15.97 1.49 14.55
C LEU A 205 17.06 0.50 14.90
N GLN A 206 18.14 0.94 15.53
CA GLN A 206 19.17 0.05 16.08
C GLN A 206 19.63 0.57 17.42
N LEU A 207 19.71 -0.33 18.39
CA LEU A 207 20.29 -0.02 19.70
C LEU A 207 21.80 -0.25 19.66
N VAL A 208 22.57 0.76 20.00
CA VAL A 208 24.02 0.64 20.18
C VAL A 208 24.34 0.66 21.66
N LYS A 209 24.87 -0.45 22.17
CA LYS A 209 25.18 -0.65 23.59
C LYS A 209 26.63 -0.25 23.86
N GLY A 210 26.83 0.77 24.68
CA GLY A 210 28.13 1.09 25.29
C GLY A 210 28.29 0.37 26.63
N ALA A 211 29.45 0.54 27.27
CA ALA A 211 29.75 -0.11 28.55
C ALA A 211 28.82 0.31 29.71
N LYS A 212 28.31 1.55 29.67
CA LYS A 212 27.44 2.13 30.71
C LYS A 212 26.26 2.93 30.16
N VAL A 213 26.26 3.21 28.86
CA VAL A 213 25.26 4.04 28.19
C VAL A 213 24.78 3.33 26.96
N TRP A 214 23.57 3.65 26.53
CA TRP A 214 23.03 3.20 25.26
C TRP A 214 22.67 4.39 24.38
N THR A 215 22.83 4.20 23.07
CA THR A 215 22.40 5.16 22.07
C THR A 215 21.46 4.46 21.10
N LEU A 216 20.23 4.97 21.00
CA LEU A 216 19.26 4.50 20.02
C LEU A 216 19.47 5.27 18.71
N LEU A 217 19.92 4.58 17.67
CA LEU A 217 20.05 5.13 16.33
C LEU A 217 18.74 4.96 15.58
N ILE A 218 18.20 6.07 15.07
CA ILE A 218 16.96 6.12 14.30
C ILE A 218 17.29 6.72 12.93
N TRP A 219 17.27 5.90 11.88
CA TRP A 219 17.37 6.39 10.52
C TRP A 219 15.98 6.43 9.90
N THR A 220 15.52 7.62 9.52
CA THR A 220 14.23 7.84 8.85
C THR A 220 14.40 8.38 7.44
N ASP A 221 13.57 7.90 6.52
CA ASP A 221 13.44 8.43 5.17
C ASP A 221 12.86 9.86 5.14
N CYS A 222 12.28 10.34 6.24
CA CYS A 222 11.68 11.66 6.34
C CYS A 222 12.75 12.73 6.58
N GLY A 223 13.11 13.44 5.52
CA GLY A 223 14.11 14.51 5.51
C GLY A 223 13.45 15.89 5.42
N MET A 224 13.58 16.53 4.26
CA MET A 224 12.85 17.74 3.91
C MET A 224 11.40 17.43 3.55
N GLY A 225 10.49 18.38 3.78
CA GLY A 225 9.07 18.19 3.46
C GLY A 225 8.85 17.78 2.01
N LEU A 226 7.92 16.86 1.77
CA LEU A 226 7.70 16.23 0.47
C LEU A 226 7.31 17.22 -0.63
N HIS A 227 6.68 18.34 -0.27
CA HIS A 227 6.37 19.44 -1.18
C HIS A 227 7.61 20.10 -1.81
N LYS A 228 8.80 19.90 -1.23
CA LYS A 228 10.08 20.40 -1.76
C LYS A 228 10.78 19.39 -2.66
N THR A 229 10.35 18.14 -2.66
CA THR A 229 10.98 17.08 -3.45
C THR A 229 10.80 17.38 -4.95
N ARG A 230 11.92 17.45 -5.68
CA ARG A 230 11.94 17.80 -7.12
C ARG A 230 12.07 16.58 -8.05
N SER A 231 11.86 15.38 -7.52
CA SER A 231 12.02 14.12 -8.24
C SER A 231 10.99 13.09 -7.80
N GLY A 232 10.80 12.07 -8.64
CA GLY A 232 9.98 10.92 -8.32
C GLY A 232 8.48 11.09 -8.52
N PRO A 233 7.69 10.08 -8.09
CA PRO A 233 6.28 9.95 -8.48
C PRO A 233 5.43 11.11 -7.98
N LEU A 234 5.73 11.64 -6.79
CA LEU A 234 5.00 12.79 -6.23
C LEU A 234 5.23 14.06 -7.07
N TRP A 235 6.47 14.32 -7.48
CA TRP A 235 6.80 15.45 -8.35
C TRP A 235 6.12 15.34 -9.72
N LYS A 236 6.11 14.14 -10.31
CA LYS A 236 5.40 13.86 -11.56
C LYS A 236 3.90 14.08 -11.43
N MET A 237 3.33 13.60 -10.32
CA MET A 237 1.92 13.82 -10.00
C MET A 237 1.59 15.31 -9.93
N HIS A 238 2.43 16.11 -9.25
CA HIS A 238 2.22 17.55 -9.07
C HIS A 238 2.38 18.33 -10.37
N THR A 239 3.41 18.04 -11.16
CA THR A 239 3.75 18.82 -12.36
C THR A 239 2.92 18.48 -13.59
N VAL A 240 2.54 17.20 -13.76
CA VAL A 240 1.86 16.73 -15.00
C VAL A 240 0.35 16.63 -14.80
N TYR A 241 -0.08 16.14 -13.65
CA TYR A 241 -1.51 15.92 -13.39
C TYR A 241 -2.14 17.07 -12.61
N GLY A 242 -1.33 18.00 -12.09
CA GLY A 242 -1.75 19.31 -11.58
C GLY A 242 -2.62 19.36 -10.31
N PRO A 243 -2.64 18.37 -9.39
CA PRO A 243 -3.49 18.50 -8.23
C PRO A 243 -2.85 19.33 -7.12
N SER A 244 -3.69 20.10 -6.42
CA SER A 244 -3.41 20.45 -5.03
C SER A 244 -3.33 19.12 -4.27
N MET A 245 -2.15 18.75 -3.82
CA MET A 245 -1.95 17.54 -3.03
C MET A 245 -1.88 17.89 -1.56
N THR A 246 -2.61 17.13 -0.76
CA THR A 246 -2.53 17.27 0.69
C THR A 246 -2.30 15.91 1.33
N MET A 247 -1.34 15.84 2.24
CA MET A 247 -1.15 14.66 3.07
C MET A 247 -2.18 14.66 4.17
N LEU A 248 -2.83 13.52 4.40
CA LEU A 248 -3.78 13.36 5.49
C LEU A 248 -3.00 13.21 6.81
N PRO A 249 -3.44 13.87 7.89
CA PRO A 249 -2.80 13.74 9.18
C PRO A 249 -2.99 12.32 9.74
N ILE A 250 -1.93 11.79 10.36
CA ILE A 250 -2.00 10.55 11.13
C ILE A 250 -2.63 10.90 12.49
N VAL A 251 -3.90 10.52 12.66
CA VAL A 251 -4.68 10.87 13.84
C VAL A 251 -4.36 9.87 14.94
N SER A 252 -3.35 10.19 15.76
CA SER A 252 -3.09 9.44 16.99
C SER A 252 -4.08 9.84 18.07
N SER A 253 -4.67 8.85 18.75
CA SER A 253 -5.43 9.08 19.98
C SER A 253 -4.44 9.41 21.10
N VAL A 254 -3.97 10.66 21.12
CA VAL A 254 -3.26 11.21 22.26
C VAL A 254 -4.32 11.31 23.37
N LYS A 255 -4.16 10.54 24.45
CA LYS A 255 -4.94 10.71 25.70
C LYS A 255 -5.10 12.20 25.94
N ASN A 256 -6.33 12.75 25.88
CA ASN A 256 -6.81 14.10 26.26
C ASN A 256 -5.83 15.27 26.50
N GLN A 257 -4.58 15.26 26.02
CA GLN A 257 -3.56 16.25 26.30
C GLN A 257 -3.89 17.56 25.61
N ALA A 258 -4.59 17.50 24.48
CA ALA A 258 -5.16 18.69 23.85
C ALA A 258 -6.21 19.35 24.77
N ILE A 259 -7.02 18.56 25.48
CA ILE A 259 -8.02 19.02 26.46
C ILE A 259 -7.31 19.53 27.72
N ASP A 260 -6.35 18.78 28.25
CA ASP A 260 -5.57 19.17 29.43
C ASP A 260 -4.78 20.46 29.16
N ARG A 261 -4.16 20.60 27.98
CA ARG A 261 -3.51 21.86 27.57
C ARG A 261 -4.50 23.02 27.43
N THR A 262 -5.71 22.79 26.90
CA THR A 262 -6.73 23.86 26.85
C THR A 262 -7.26 24.21 28.23
N LEU A 263 -7.33 23.25 29.16
CA LEU A 263 -7.70 23.48 30.55
C LEU A 263 -6.60 24.23 31.31
N ASP A 264 -5.33 23.87 31.11
CA ASP A 264 -4.18 24.56 31.70
C ASP A 264 -4.07 25.99 31.18
N THR A 265 -4.27 26.21 29.88
CA THR A 265 -4.24 27.56 29.27
C THR A 265 -5.38 28.44 29.81
N ARG A 266 -6.56 27.86 30.09
CA ARG A 266 -7.68 28.55 30.73
C ARG A 266 -7.42 28.89 32.19
N ASN A 267 -6.68 28.05 32.91
CA ASN A 267 -6.33 28.29 34.31
C ASN A 267 -5.19 29.31 34.46
N THR A 268 -4.35 29.50 33.43
CA THR A 268 -3.30 30.53 33.41
C THR A 268 -3.73 31.86 32.80
N GLN A 269 -4.90 31.97 32.19
CA GLN A 269 -5.49 33.26 31.79
C GLN A 269 -6.25 33.91 32.97
N GLY A 270 -5.53 34.12 34.06
CA GLY A 270 -5.81 35.16 35.04
C GLY A 270 -4.82 36.29 34.80
N GLU A 271 -5.33 37.40 34.26
CA GLU A 271 -4.69 38.73 34.21
C GLU A 271 -3.57 38.93 33.16
N ASP A 272 -3.84 39.85 32.23
CA ASP A 272 -2.97 40.50 31.24
C ASP A 272 -2.46 39.71 30.02
N GLY A 273 -3.04 40.04 28.85
CA GLY A 273 -2.44 39.77 27.55
C GLY A 273 -3.42 39.80 26.39
N LYS A 274 -3.51 40.95 25.69
CA LYS A 274 -4.13 41.06 24.36
C LYS A 274 -3.25 40.33 23.34
N ASP A 275 -3.34 39.01 23.26
CA ASP A 275 -2.79 38.26 22.13
C ASP A 275 -3.93 37.87 21.19
N ALA A 276 -3.74 38.30 19.94
CA ALA A 276 -4.69 38.20 18.84
C ALA A 276 -5.18 36.76 18.65
N LEU A 277 -6.47 36.59 18.36
CA LEU A 277 -6.95 35.37 17.75
C LEU A 277 -6.09 35.06 16.51
N PRO A 278 -5.61 33.81 16.34
CA PRO A 278 -4.95 33.43 15.10
C PRO A 278 -5.93 33.67 13.95
N SER A 279 -5.47 34.41 12.96
CA SER A 279 -6.20 34.68 11.72
C SER A 279 -6.65 33.36 11.10
N GLU A 280 -7.92 33.27 10.67
CA GLU A 280 -8.50 32.15 9.90
C GLU A 280 -7.77 31.88 8.55
N GLN A 281 -6.73 32.65 8.22
CA GLN A 281 -5.89 32.47 7.04
C GLN A 281 -4.64 31.58 7.26
N ASP A 282 -4.32 31.19 8.50
CA ASP A 282 -3.22 30.26 8.82
C ASP A 282 -3.72 28.82 9.02
N ILE A 283 -4.50 28.30 8.07
CA ILE A 283 -4.76 26.85 8.00
C ILE A 283 -3.43 26.19 7.58
N PRO A 284 -2.81 25.32 8.41
CA PRO A 284 -1.45 24.89 8.15
C PRO A 284 -1.39 24.03 6.89
N ASN A 285 -0.59 24.53 5.95
CA ASN A 285 0.08 23.76 4.91
C ASN A 285 0.45 22.36 5.43
N VAL A 286 -0.06 21.32 4.76
CA VAL A 286 0.39 19.92 4.76
C VAL A 286 1.17 19.50 6.02
N VAL A 287 0.45 19.07 7.06
CA VAL A 287 1.09 18.47 8.25
C VAL A 287 1.59 17.08 7.88
N GLU A 288 2.89 16.93 7.63
CA GLU A 288 3.57 15.64 7.48
C GLU A 288 3.99 15.15 8.87
N PRO A 289 3.26 14.21 9.53
CA PRO A 289 3.49 13.90 10.94
C PRO A 289 4.89 13.34 11.21
N LEU A 290 5.44 12.60 10.23
CA LEU A 290 6.78 12.01 10.34
C LEU A 290 7.90 13.06 10.25
N LEU A 291 7.66 14.22 9.64
CA LEU A 291 8.65 15.29 9.53
C LEU A 291 9.05 15.84 10.90
N HIS A 292 8.08 15.88 11.83
CA HIS A 292 8.24 16.44 13.18
C HIS A 292 8.65 15.40 14.22
N LEU A 293 8.65 14.10 13.88
CA LEU A 293 8.94 13.01 14.81
C LEU A 293 10.25 13.22 15.58
N HIS A 294 11.31 13.67 14.90
CA HIS A 294 12.62 13.92 15.52
C HIS A 294 12.61 15.07 16.55
N LYS A 295 11.59 15.93 16.59
CA LYS A 295 11.44 17.01 17.59
C LYS A 295 10.48 16.63 18.71
N GLU A 296 9.47 15.85 18.35
CA GLU A 296 8.34 15.53 19.22
C GLU A 296 8.48 14.20 19.95
N LEU A 297 9.51 13.40 19.63
CA LEU A 297 9.75 12.14 20.31
C LEU A 297 9.88 12.36 21.82
N GLY A 298 9.07 11.61 22.55
CA GLY A 298 9.08 11.42 23.99
C GLY A 298 8.40 12.50 24.82
N ILE A 299 7.70 13.44 24.18
CA ILE A 299 6.87 14.46 24.86
C ILE A 299 5.85 13.81 25.79
N SER A 300 5.27 12.69 25.38
CA SER A 300 4.20 12.02 26.12
C SER A 300 4.70 10.89 27.02
N LEU A 301 6.00 10.58 26.98
CA LEU A 301 6.58 9.45 27.70
C LEU A 301 6.97 9.82 29.13
N ASN A 302 6.97 8.81 30.01
CA ASN A 302 7.60 8.96 31.32
C ASN A 302 9.12 9.01 31.15
N SER A 303 9.70 10.18 31.34
CA SER A 303 11.12 10.47 31.18
C SER A 303 12.05 9.50 31.94
N ARG A 304 11.67 9.08 33.15
CA ARG A 304 12.45 8.13 33.95
C ARG A 304 12.42 6.72 33.37
N LEU A 305 11.26 6.27 32.86
CA LEU A 305 11.18 4.96 32.19
C LEU A 305 11.92 5.00 30.86
N ALA A 306 11.76 6.07 30.07
CA ALA A 306 12.39 6.23 28.77
C ALA A 306 13.92 6.32 28.86
N HIS A 307 14.46 6.90 29.94
CA HIS A 307 15.90 6.91 30.22
C HIS A 307 16.47 5.50 30.51
N ASN A 308 15.68 4.64 31.16
CA ASN A 308 16.13 3.33 31.64
C ASN A 308 15.80 2.17 30.69
N ASP A 309 14.79 2.34 29.83
CA ASP A 309 14.31 1.32 28.90
C ASP A 309 14.22 1.91 27.48
N PRO A 310 15.20 1.61 26.59
CA PRO A 310 15.19 2.08 25.20
C PRO A 310 14.03 1.51 24.38
N PHE A 311 13.42 0.38 24.76
CA PHE A 311 12.26 -0.16 24.07
C PHE A 311 10.99 0.63 24.43
N TYR A 312 10.88 1.14 25.66
CA TYR A 312 9.81 2.07 26.06
C TYR A 312 9.92 3.42 25.34
N MET A 313 11.14 3.90 25.06
CA MET A 313 11.38 5.10 24.25
C MET A 313 10.71 5.04 22.86
N LEU A 314 10.51 3.83 22.34
CA LEU A 314 9.90 3.60 21.02
C LEU A 314 8.36 3.56 21.02
N ASP A 315 7.69 3.69 22.19
CA ASP A 315 6.23 3.58 22.29
C ASP A 315 5.50 4.51 21.32
N GLU A 316 5.91 5.79 21.28
CA GLU A 316 5.29 6.79 20.39
C GLU A 316 5.47 6.43 18.91
N ILE A 317 6.66 5.92 18.52
CA ILE A 317 6.95 5.51 17.15
C ILE A 317 6.09 4.29 16.77
N PHE A 318 5.99 3.29 17.64
CA PHE A 318 5.16 2.11 17.40
C PHE A 318 3.67 2.46 17.34
N ARG A 319 3.18 3.34 18.21
CA ARG A 319 1.79 3.81 18.16
C ARG A 319 1.50 4.60 16.89
N LEU A 320 2.43 5.46 16.47
CA LEU A 320 2.31 6.20 15.23
C LEU A 320 2.26 5.25 14.03
N PHE A 321 3.12 4.23 14.01
CA PHE A 321 3.13 3.19 12.98
C PHE A 321 1.79 2.45 12.93
N VAL A 322 1.33 1.90 14.06
CA VAL A 322 0.02 1.21 14.19
C VAL A 322 -1.12 2.08 13.68
N THR A 323 -1.09 3.38 14.00
CA THR A 323 -2.13 4.33 13.57
C THR A 323 -2.10 4.55 12.06
N SER A 324 -0.92 4.75 11.48
CA SER A 324 -0.75 4.89 10.02
C SER A 324 -1.24 3.64 9.26
N GLU A 325 -0.90 2.44 9.75
CA GLU A 325 -1.35 1.18 9.18
C GLU A 325 -2.87 1.00 9.30
N TYR A 326 -3.43 1.33 10.47
CA TYR A 326 -4.88 1.25 10.66
C TYR A 326 -5.65 2.22 9.74
N GLN A 327 -5.15 3.44 9.56
CA GLN A 327 -5.73 4.40 8.62
C GLN A 327 -5.66 3.89 7.17
N PHE A 328 -4.51 3.34 6.77
CA PHE A 328 -4.35 2.72 5.46
C PHE A 328 -5.34 1.57 5.23
N LEU A 329 -5.51 0.67 6.21
CA LEU A 329 -6.48 -0.42 6.12
C LEU A 329 -7.93 0.07 6.06
N ASN A 330 -8.26 1.20 6.69
CA ASN A 330 -9.59 1.81 6.56
C ASN A 330 -9.83 2.36 5.16
N LEU A 331 -8.82 2.98 4.53
CA LEU A 331 -8.90 3.37 3.13
C LEU A 331 -9.12 2.15 2.23
N MET A 332 -8.34 1.08 2.42
CA MET A 332 -8.49 -0.15 1.63
C MET A 332 -9.88 -0.77 1.78
N HIS A 333 -10.42 -0.82 3.01
CA HIS A 333 -11.78 -1.28 3.25
C HIS A 333 -12.81 -0.44 2.50
N ALA A 334 -12.73 0.90 2.59
CA ALA A 334 -13.64 1.79 1.88
C ALA A 334 -13.58 1.58 0.36
N LYS A 335 -12.39 1.35 -0.20
CA LYS A 335 -12.22 1.05 -1.63
C LYS A 335 -12.82 -0.31 -2.02
N VAL A 336 -12.70 -1.32 -1.17
CA VAL A 336 -13.35 -2.63 -1.38
C VAL A 336 -14.87 -2.50 -1.34
N ASP A 337 -15.39 -1.75 -0.37
CA ASP A 337 -16.83 -1.49 -0.27
C ASP A 337 -17.35 -0.76 -1.51
N GLU A 338 -16.66 0.29 -1.97
CA GLU A 338 -17.01 0.98 -3.22
C GLU A 338 -17.07 0.00 -4.40
N LEU A 339 -16.06 -0.84 -4.58
CA LEU A 339 -16.00 -1.82 -5.68
C LEU A 339 -17.10 -2.88 -5.58
N ALA A 340 -17.57 -3.22 -4.37
CA ALA A 340 -18.62 -4.20 -4.15
C ALA A 340 -20.04 -3.63 -4.35
N HIS A 341 -20.27 -2.33 -4.09
CA HIS A 341 -21.61 -1.73 -4.13
C HIS A 341 -22.01 -1.14 -5.50
N PHE A 342 -21.06 -0.91 -6.42
CA PHE A 342 -21.42 -0.39 -7.74
C PHE A 342 -22.01 -1.49 -8.65
N ASP A 343 -23.34 -1.49 -8.77
CA ASP A 343 -24.16 -2.30 -9.72
C ASP A 343 -23.69 -2.23 -11.18
N THR A 344 -22.91 -1.22 -11.54
CA THR A 344 -22.22 -1.13 -12.83
C THR A 344 -20.97 -2.00 -12.80
N HIS A 345 -21.11 -3.23 -13.28
CA HIS A 345 -20.00 -4.14 -13.60
C HIS A 345 -18.92 -3.42 -14.42
N ARG A 346 -17.92 -2.85 -13.75
CA ARG A 346 -16.72 -2.35 -14.41
C ARG A 346 -15.88 -3.58 -14.78
N PRO A 347 -15.43 -3.71 -16.03
CA PRO A 347 -14.63 -4.85 -16.46
C PRO A 347 -13.34 -5.03 -15.63
N ASP A 348 -12.90 -3.98 -14.93
CA ASP A 348 -11.64 -3.95 -14.17
C ASP A 348 -11.81 -4.15 -12.64
N SER A 349 -13.02 -4.35 -12.11
CA SER A 349 -13.24 -4.46 -10.66
C SER A 349 -12.48 -5.62 -10.02
N THR A 350 -12.40 -6.78 -10.70
CA THR A 350 -11.65 -7.93 -10.20
C THR A 350 -10.15 -7.68 -10.15
N SER A 351 -9.58 -6.97 -11.14
CA SER A 351 -8.17 -6.58 -11.10
C SER A 351 -7.87 -5.58 -9.98
N GLU A 352 -8.79 -4.64 -9.71
CA GLU A 352 -8.64 -3.71 -8.59
C GLU A 352 -8.69 -4.42 -7.23
N LEU A 353 -9.63 -5.36 -7.03
CA LEU A 353 -9.68 -6.15 -5.80
C LEU A 353 -8.44 -7.01 -5.59
N LYS A 354 -7.87 -7.59 -6.66
CA LYS A 354 -6.60 -8.32 -6.59
C LYS A 354 -5.46 -7.41 -6.16
N ARG A 355 -5.36 -6.22 -6.76
CA ARG A 355 -4.33 -5.24 -6.40
C ARG A 355 -4.44 -4.80 -4.93
N ILE A 356 -5.67 -4.52 -4.46
CA ILE A 356 -5.90 -4.17 -3.04
C ILE A 356 -5.51 -5.34 -2.14
N LYS A 357 -5.88 -6.58 -2.51
CA LYS A 357 -5.53 -7.78 -1.73
C LYS A 357 -4.02 -7.98 -1.62
N GLU A 358 -3.29 -7.85 -2.73
CA GLU A 358 -1.83 -7.95 -2.76
C GLU A 358 -1.20 -6.91 -1.83
N LEU A 359 -1.67 -5.67 -1.89
CA LEU A 359 -1.17 -4.60 -1.04
C LEU A 359 -1.49 -4.86 0.44
N VAL A 360 -2.72 -5.25 0.78
CA VAL A 360 -3.09 -5.56 2.17
C VAL A 360 -2.28 -6.75 2.72
N ASN A 361 -2.03 -7.79 1.91
CA ASN A 361 -1.20 -8.93 2.31
C ASN A 361 0.25 -8.52 2.58
N LYS A 362 0.84 -7.69 1.71
CA LYS A 362 2.20 -7.13 1.90
C LYS A 362 2.32 -6.41 3.25
N HIS A 363 1.30 -5.65 3.66
CA HIS A 363 1.29 -4.99 4.96
C HIS A 363 1.06 -5.97 6.11
N ALA A 364 0.17 -6.96 5.94
CA ALA A 364 -0.08 -7.98 6.95
C ALA A 364 1.17 -8.78 7.30
N GLU A 365 1.96 -9.18 6.29
CA GLU A 365 3.24 -9.89 6.46
C GLU A 365 4.22 -9.05 7.30
N ARG A 366 4.41 -7.77 6.95
CA ARG A 366 5.28 -6.87 7.74
C ARG A 366 4.84 -6.72 9.19
N ILE A 367 3.53 -6.60 9.43
CA ILE A 367 2.99 -6.49 10.79
C ILE A 367 3.22 -7.78 11.55
N GLU A 368 3.04 -8.94 10.90
CA GLU A 368 3.28 -10.26 11.48
C GLU A 368 4.75 -10.46 11.87
N ASP A 369 5.69 -10.02 11.04
CA ASP A 369 7.13 -10.06 11.33
C ASP A 369 7.54 -9.20 12.53
N LEU A 370 6.81 -8.11 12.80
CA LEU A 370 7.09 -7.20 13.93
C LEU A 370 6.58 -7.73 15.29
N ILE A 371 5.57 -8.59 15.29
CA ILE A 371 4.96 -9.10 16.53
C ILE A 371 5.98 -9.86 17.41
N PRO A 372 6.81 -10.79 16.88
CA PRO A 372 7.87 -11.44 17.66
C PRO A 372 8.85 -10.45 18.29
N VAL A 373 9.24 -9.41 17.55
CA VAL A 373 10.19 -8.38 18.02
C VAL A 373 9.60 -7.60 19.20
N ILE A 374 8.33 -7.24 19.11
CA ILE A 374 7.61 -6.52 20.18
C ILE A 374 7.43 -7.39 21.41
N LYS A 375 7.06 -8.67 21.23
CA LYS A 375 6.95 -9.64 22.33
C LYS A 375 8.29 -9.86 23.02
N ALA A 376 9.38 -9.86 22.26
CA ALA A 376 10.75 -9.97 22.78
C ALA A 376 11.28 -8.67 23.39
N ARG A 377 10.61 -7.52 23.17
CA ARG A 377 11.07 -6.16 23.59
C ARG A 377 12.47 -5.82 23.09
N GLY A 378 12.76 -6.15 21.84
CA GLY A 378 14.11 -6.01 21.28
C GLY A 378 15.10 -7.07 21.76
N GLY A 379 14.67 -8.11 22.47
CA GLY A 379 15.53 -9.22 22.89
C GLY A 379 16.40 -8.84 24.08
N ASP A 380 17.69 -8.60 23.83
CA ASP A 380 18.73 -8.31 24.83
C ASP A 380 18.89 -6.82 25.13
N TRP A 381 17.87 -6.01 24.83
CA TRP A 381 17.90 -4.58 25.11
C TRP A 381 17.88 -4.33 26.63
N PRO A 382 18.59 -3.30 27.13
CA PRO A 382 18.56 -2.92 28.53
C PRO A 382 17.12 -2.76 29.02
N ARG A 383 16.85 -3.21 30.24
CA ARG A 383 15.53 -3.08 30.86
C ARG A 383 15.65 -2.13 32.03
N ALA A 384 14.57 -1.39 32.28
CA ALA A 384 14.51 -0.60 33.51
C ALA A 384 14.77 -1.53 34.70
N PRO A 385 15.63 -1.14 35.66
CA PRO A 385 15.91 -1.96 36.83
C PRO A 385 14.61 -2.15 37.59
N GLY A 386 14.01 -3.34 37.44
CA GLY A 386 12.92 -3.78 38.29
C GLY A 386 13.48 -3.96 39.69
N GLU A 387 12.91 -3.22 40.64
CA GLU A 387 13.08 -3.52 42.07
C GLU A 387 12.87 -5.03 42.25
N THR A 388 13.94 -5.70 42.67
CA THR A 388 14.05 -7.17 42.69
C THR A 388 13.24 -7.79 43.82
N ARG A 389 12.16 -7.15 44.27
CA ARG A 389 11.37 -7.60 45.41
C ARG A 389 9.93 -7.08 45.37
N SER A 390 9.02 -8.05 45.30
CA SER A 390 7.57 -7.98 45.52
C SER A 390 6.69 -7.68 44.30
N GLU A 391 5.45 -8.13 44.41
CA GLU A 391 4.38 -8.35 43.43
C GLU A 391 3.87 -7.08 42.71
N GLN A 392 4.70 -6.05 42.56
CA GLN A 392 4.33 -4.79 41.92
C GLN A 392 4.52 -4.89 40.40
N LYS A 393 3.44 -4.67 39.65
CA LYS A 393 3.39 -4.72 38.18
C LYS A 393 4.53 -3.90 37.56
N ASP A 394 5.40 -4.56 36.81
CA ASP A 394 6.41 -3.91 35.97
C ASP A 394 5.71 -3.05 34.89
N PRO A 395 5.81 -1.71 34.93
CA PRO A 395 5.11 -0.82 34.00
C PRO A 395 5.60 -0.98 32.55
N THR A 396 6.86 -1.39 32.36
CA THR A 396 7.42 -1.64 31.01
C THR A 396 6.81 -2.91 30.41
N LYS A 397 6.47 -3.88 31.26
CA LYS A 397 5.78 -5.10 30.85
C LYS A 397 4.36 -4.83 30.41
N GLU A 398 3.61 -4.09 31.21
CA GLU A 398 2.24 -3.71 30.87
C GLU A 398 2.18 -2.95 29.53
N TYR A 399 3.13 -2.04 29.28
CA TYR A 399 3.25 -1.35 27.98
C TYR A 399 3.47 -2.32 26.80
N SER A 400 4.43 -3.25 26.92
CA SER A 400 4.73 -4.20 25.83
C SER A 400 3.53 -5.10 25.49
N GLU A 401 2.75 -5.47 26.51
CA GLU A 401 1.53 -6.26 26.36
C GLU A 401 0.45 -5.44 25.64
N GLN A 402 0.29 -4.16 25.98
CA GLN A 402 -0.61 -3.24 25.28
C GLN A 402 -0.21 -3.06 23.81
N LEU A 403 1.09 -2.87 23.50
CA LEU A 403 1.55 -2.81 22.11
C LEU A 403 1.25 -4.10 21.37
N THR A 404 1.53 -5.26 21.98
CA THR A 404 1.24 -6.56 21.36
C THR A 404 -0.24 -6.67 20.99
N VAL A 405 -1.14 -6.30 21.91
CA VAL A 405 -2.60 -6.28 21.66
C VAL A 405 -2.97 -5.34 20.51
N LEU A 406 -2.31 -4.17 20.40
CA LEU A 406 -2.54 -3.23 19.31
C LEU A 406 -2.09 -3.79 17.95
N PHE A 407 -0.90 -4.39 17.87
CA PHE A 407 -0.41 -5.02 16.64
C PHE A 407 -1.29 -6.20 16.22
N ASP A 408 -1.71 -7.06 17.17
CA ASP A 408 -2.66 -8.14 16.91
C ASP A 408 -4.02 -7.63 16.41
N LYS A 409 -4.46 -6.44 16.87
CA LYS A 409 -5.68 -5.79 16.37
C LYS A 409 -5.52 -5.32 14.92
N VAL A 410 -4.41 -4.68 14.57
CA VAL A 410 -4.16 -4.23 13.20
C VAL A 410 -4.00 -5.42 12.25
N LEU A 411 -3.27 -6.46 12.66
CA LEU A 411 -3.12 -7.68 11.87
C LEU A 411 -4.47 -8.37 11.58
N ARG A 412 -5.34 -8.47 12.59
CA ARG A 412 -6.71 -8.99 12.41
C ARG A 412 -7.51 -8.14 11.42
N ARG A 413 -7.39 -6.81 11.48
CA ARG A 413 -8.04 -5.91 10.52
C ARG A 413 -7.52 -6.11 9.10
N ALA A 414 -6.20 -6.26 8.92
CA ALA A 414 -5.59 -6.51 7.61
C ALA A 414 -6.11 -7.83 7.01
N ARG A 415 -6.13 -8.91 7.81
CA ARG A 415 -6.68 -10.21 7.39
C ARG A 415 -8.15 -10.11 7.00
N ALA A 416 -8.98 -9.42 7.78
CA ALA A 416 -10.38 -9.20 7.47
C ALA A 416 -10.57 -8.45 6.12
N VAL A 417 -9.78 -7.41 5.85
CA VAL A 417 -9.86 -6.69 4.56
C VAL A 417 -9.41 -7.61 3.41
N SER A 418 -8.36 -8.42 3.60
CA SER A 418 -7.89 -9.39 2.59
C SER A 418 -8.93 -10.48 2.29
N GLU A 419 -9.66 -10.93 3.30
CA GLU A 419 -10.79 -11.87 3.18
C GLU A 419 -11.96 -11.23 2.42
N LEU A 420 -12.30 -9.97 2.72
CA LEU A 420 -13.32 -9.22 1.98
C LEU A 420 -12.97 -9.10 0.49
N CYS A 421 -11.71 -8.81 0.15
CA CYS A 421 -11.26 -8.84 -1.24
C CYS A 421 -11.44 -10.23 -1.87
N GLN A 422 -11.09 -11.30 -1.15
CA GLN A 422 -11.23 -12.66 -1.66
C GLN A 422 -12.70 -13.03 -1.92
N PHE A 423 -13.59 -12.62 -1.02
CA PHE A 423 -15.03 -12.79 -1.18
C PHE A 423 -15.52 -12.04 -2.43
N GLY A 424 -15.19 -10.75 -2.56
CA GLY A 424 -15.58 -9.94 -3.73
C GLY A 424 -15.02 -10.48 -5.06
N ILE A 425 -13.78 -10.99 -5.09
CA ILE A 425 -13.21 -11.63 -6.28
C ILE A 425 -14.01 -12.89 -6.67
N SER A 426 -14.38 -13.70 -5.69
CA SER A 426 -15.11 -14.95 -5.92
C SER A 426 -16.54 -14.68 -6.38
N ASP A 427 -17.19 -13.68 -5.80
CA ASP A 427 -18.55 -13.26 -6.17
C ASP A 427 -18.60 -12.73 -7.61
N LEU A 428 -17.73 -11.77 -7.95
CA LEU A 428 -17.59 -11.26 -9.32
C LEU A 428 -17.22 -12.38 -10.32
N GLY A 429 -16.39 -13.33 -9.91
CA GLY A 429 -16.04 -14.50 -10.73
C GLY A 429 -17.25 -15.39 -11.05
N ASN A 430 -18.10 -15.64 -10.05
CA ASN A 430 -19.33 -16.41 -10.22
C ASN A 430 -20.32 -15.67 -11.13
N GLU A 431 -20.49 -14.36 -10.94
CA GLU A 431 -21.34 -13.53 -11.80
C GLU A 431 -20.87 -13.51 -13.26
N MET A 432 -19.55 -13.35 -13.49
CA MET A 432 -18.95 -13.42 -14.83
C MET A 432 -19.23 -14.77 -15.49
N THR A 433 -19.05 -15.87 -14.76
CA THR A 433 -19.34 -17.22 -15.26
C THR A 433 -20.81 -17.39 -15.62
N ILE A 434 -21.73 -16.91 -14.78
CA ILE A 434 -23.18 -16.93 -15.06
C ILE A 434 -23.51 -16.09 -16.29
N ARG A 435 -22.91 -14.92 -16.43
CA ARG A 435 -23.12 -14.01 -17.56
C ARG A 435 -22.57 -14.60 -18.86
N GLU A 436 -21.40 -15.22 -18.83
CA GLU A 436 -20.82 -15.92 -19.97
C GLU A 436 -21.69 -17.11 -20.38
N ALA A 437 -22.17 -17.90 -19.41
CA ALA A 437 -23.13 -18.97 -19.68
C ALA A 437 -24.42 -18.44 -20.34
N ARG A 438 -24.97 -17.31 -19.86
CA ARG A 438 -26.13 -16.64 -20.48
C ARG A 438 -25.81 -16.14 -21.90
N ARG A 439 -24.60 -15.59 -22.13
CA ARG A 439 -24.16 -15.11 -23.44
C ARG A 439 -23.96 -16.27 -24.42
N SER A 440 -23.30 -17.34 -23.98
CA SER A 440 -23.13 -18.58 -24.75
C SER A 440 -24.49 -19.19 -25.08
N LYS A 441 -25.43 -19.24 -24.14
CA LYS A 441 -26.81 -19.68 -24.42
C LYS A 441 -27.52 -18.81 -25.47
N LYS A 442 -27.34 -17.48 -25.41
CA LYS A 442 -27.88 -16.56 -26.43
C LYS A 442 -27.22 -16.80 -27.79
N GLN A 443 -25.90 -16.96 -27.84
CA GLN A 443 -25.15 -17.24 -29.05
C GLN A 443 -25.51 -18.60 -29.65
N ALA A 444 -25.62 -19.65 -28.84
CA ALA A 444 -26.12 -20.96 -29.24
C ALA A 444 -27.54 -20.85 -29.81
N GLY A 445 -28.41 -20.03 -29.20
CA GLY A 445 -29.74 -19.74 -29.74
C GLY A 445 -29.70 -18.98 -31.08
N VAL A 446 -28.74 -18.08 -31.28
CA VAL A 446 -28.54 -17.39 -32.57
C VAL A 446 -27.98 -18.34 -33.61
N MET A 447 -26.99 -19.17 -33.25
CA MET A 447 -26.43 -20.18 -34.14
C MET A 447 -27.48 -21.20 -34.54
N ALA A 448 -28.30 -21.68 -33.61
CA ALA A 448 -29.43 -22.56 -33.92
C ALA A 448 -30.37 -21.93 -34.97
N LYS A 449 -30.65 -20.63 -34.86
CA LYS A 449 -31.46 -19.92 -35.87
C LYS A 449 -30.75 -19.81 -37.22
N ILE A 450 -29.45 -19.52 -37.24
CA ILE A 450 -28.67 -19.42 -38.47
C ILE A 450 -28.58 -20.78 -39.15
N THR A 451 -28.32 -21.85 -38.38
CA THR A 451 -28.27 -23.22 -38.89
C THR A 451 -29.60 -23.64 -39.50
N VAL A 452 -30.73 -23.28 -38.87
CA VAL A 452 -32.06 -23.49 -39.46
C VAL A 452 -32.19 -22.78 -40.80
N VAL A 453 -31.80 -21.50 -40.89
CA VAL A 453 -31.90 -20.71 -42.11
C VAL A 453 -31.01 -21.27 -43.22
N ALA A 454 -29.77 -21.60 -42.89
CA ALA A 454 -28.81 -22.19 -43.83
C ALA A 454 -29.28 -23.56 -44.34
N PHE A 455 -29.87 -24.38 -43.46
CA PHE A 455 -30.44 -25.68 -43.83
C PHE A 455 -31.57 -25.53 -44.86
N VAL A 456 -32.50 -24.61 -44.62
CA VAL A 456 -33.62 -24.34 -45.54
C VAL A 456 -33.12 -23.79 -46.88
N LEU A 457 -32.20 -22.83 -46.86
CA LEU A 457 -31.64 -22.23 -48.07
C LEU A 457 -30.79 -23.22 -48.88
N GLY A 458 -30.01 -24.08 -48.22
CA GLY A 458 -29.21 -25.11 -48.88
C GLY A 458 -30.09 -26.09 -49.66
N CYS A 459 -31.18 -26.58 -49.05
CA CYS A 459 -32.14 -27.45 -49.74
C CYS A 459 -32.82 -26.76 -50.92
N LEU A 460 -33.15 -25.47 -50.79
CA LEU A 460 -33.75 -24.65 -51.84
C LEU A 460 -32.80 -24.40 -53.02
N SER A 461 -31.57 -23.98 -52.73
CA SER A 461 -30.52 -23.73 -53.73
C SER A 461 -30.16 -24.99 -54.52
N PHE A 462 -30.20 -26.15 -53.86
CA PHE A 462 -30.00 -27.44 -54.50
C PHE A 462 -31.10 -27.75 -55.53
N THR A 463 -32.38 -27.55 -55.19
CA THR A 463 -33.49 -27.71 -56.14
C THR A 463 -33.44 -26.74 -57.31
N THR A 464 -33.03 -25.49 -57.09
CA THR A 464 -32.98 -24.48 -58.15
C THR A 464 -31.80 -24.66 -59.09
N SER A 465 -30.65 -25.15 -58.61
CA SER A 465 -29.49 -25.47 -59.47
C SER A 465 -29.81 -26.56 -60.49
N PHE A 466 -30.59 -27.58 -60.11
CA PHE A 466 -31.01 -28.67 -61.01
C PHE A 466 -31.87 -28.19 -62.19
N PHE A 467 -32.51 -27.04 -62.02
CA PHE A 467 -33.32 -26.42 -63.04
C PHE A 467 -32.63 -25.32 -63.83
N GLY A 468 -31.56 -24.75 -63.27
CA GLY A 468 -30.72 -23.78 -63.97
C GLY A 468 -29.79 -24.42 -65.01
N MET A 469 -29.67 -25.75 -65.04
CA MET A 469 -28.89 -26.46 -66.04
C MET A 469 -29.71 -26.65 -67.33
N ASN A 470 -29.21 -26.12 -68.46
CA ASN A 470 -29.81 -26.28 -69.79
C ASN A 470 -29.59 -27.70 -70.30
N PHE A 471 -30.54 -28.60 -70.02
CA PHE A 471 -30.56 -29.95 -70.57
C PHE A 471 -31.13 -29.96 -71.98
N MET A 472 -30.36 -30.54 -72.91
CA MET A 472 -30.64 -30.53 -74.35
C MET A 472 -31.85 -31.35 -74.74
N GLU A 473 -32.33 -32.25 -73.88
CA GLU A 473 -33.64 -32.77 -74.12
C GLU A 473 -34.61 -31.56 -74.20
N LEU A 474 -34.70 -30.57 -73.26
CA LEU A 474 -35.89 -29.70 -72.89
C LEU A 474 -36.55 -28.86 -73.98
N ASP A 475 -35.92 -28.76 -75.14
CA ASP A 475 -36.28 -27.84 -76.20
C ASP A 475 -37.22 -28.42 -77.27
N GLY A 476 -37.38 -29.75 -77.38
CA GLY A 476 -37.94 -30.34 -78.62
C GLY A 476 -39.31 -31.05 -78.57
N SER A 477 -39.78 -31.58 -77.44
CA SER A 477 -40.95 -32.48 -77.45
C SER A 477 -41.61 -32.63 -76.08
N LYS A 478 -42.91 -32.29 -76.01
CA LYS A 478 -43.95 -32.70 -75.02
C LYS A 478 -43.41 -33.27 -73.71
N ARG A 479 -42.61 -32.48 -73.00
CA ARG A 479 -41.89 -33.01 -71.85
C ARG A 479 -42.84 -33.31 -70.71
N SER A 480 -42.62 -34.46 -70.08
CA SER A 480 -43.01 -34.71 -68.70
C SER A 480 -41.70 -34.68 -67.90
N ILE A 481 -41.21 -33.62 -67.24
CA ILE A 481 -41.75 -32.45 -66.53
C ILE A 481 -42.59 -32.76 -65.29
N TRP A 482 -43.37 -33.84 -65.26
CA TRP A 482 -43.82 -34.47 -64.01
C TRP A 482 -42.64 -34.83 -63.09
N LEU A 483 -41.52 -35.09 -63.74
CA LEU A 483 -40.22 -35.41 -63.17
C LEU A 483 -39.72 -34.37 -62.18
N TRP A 484 -39.92 -33.08 -62.43
CA TRP A 484 -39.50 -32.06 -61.49
C TRP A 484 -40.50 -31.86 -60.33
N PHE A 485 -41.78 -32.13 -60.55
CA PHE A 485 -42.77 -32.10 -59.48
C PHE A 485 -42.59 -33.28 -58.51
N ALA A 486 -42.12 -34.41 -59.01
CA ALA A 486 -41.52 -35.46 -58.17
C ALA A 486 -40.22 -34.99 -57.48
N VAL A 487 -39.46 -34.06 -58.09
CA VAL A 487 -38.17 -33.55 -57.58
C VAL A 487 -38.35 -32.65 -56.37
N SER A 488 -39.32 -31.75 -56.35
CA SER A 488 -39.29 -30.69 -55.32
C SER A 488 -40.28 -30.89 -54.18
N VAL A 489 -41.32 -31.71 -54.40
CA VAL A 489 -42.38 -31.96 -53.41
C VAL A 489 -41.83 -32.58 -52.12
N PRO A 490 -40.92 -33.56 -52.17
CA PRO A 490 -40.23 -34.03 -50.98
C PRO A 490 -39.15 -33.07 -50.48
N VAL A 491 -38.44 -32.37 -51.39
CA VAL A 491 -37.24 -31.56 -51.07
C VAL A 491 -37.52 -30.59 -49.95
N LEU A 492 -38.70 -30.00 -49.96
CA LEU A 492 -39.03 -29.04 -48.94
C LEU A 492 -40.19 -29.45 -48.05
N LEU A 493 -40.96 -30.52 -48.31
CA LEU A 493 -41.76 -31.15 -47.24
C LEU A 493 -40.85 -31.65 -46.11
N GLY A 494 -39.66 -32.17 -46.48
CA GLY A 494 -38.62 -32.58 -45.56
C GLY A 494 -38.00 -31.41 -44.80
N SER A 495 -37.61 -30.33 -45.49
CA SER A 495 -37.17 -29.09 -44.81
C SER A 495 -38.24 -28.47 -43.91
N TRP A 496 -39.51 -28.71 -44.24
CA TRP A 496 -40.69 -28.18 -43.56
C TRP A 496 -41.10 -29.01 -42.32
N LEU A 497 -40.86 -30.33 -42.31
CA LEU A 497 -40.88 -31.11 -41.07
C LEU A 497 -39.64 -30.79 -40.20
N ALA A 498 -38.50 -30.55 -40.84
CA ALA A 498 -37.19 -30.34 -40.22
C ALA A 498 -37.10 -29.13 -39.27
N TRP A 499 -38.10 -28.25 -39.27
CA TRP A 499 -38.10 -27.10 -38.39
C TRP A 499 -39.32 -27.03 -37.45
N ARG A 500 -40.43 -27.69 -37.82
CA ARG A 500 -41.70 -27.69 -37.07
C ARG A 500 -41.67 -28.49 -35.77
N ILE A 501 -40.90 -29.57 -35.73
CA ILE A 501 -40.82 -30.45 -34.55
C ILE A 501 -39.91 -29.86 -33.48
N ASP A 502 -38.84 -29.17 -33.89
CA ASP A 502 -37.86 -28.60 -32.97
C ASP A 502 -38.33 -27.26 -32.35
N GLY A 503 -39.10 -26.45 -33.09
CA GLY A 503 -39.59 -25.15 -32.61
C GLY A 503 -40.78 -25.18 -31.65
N SER A 504 -41.66 -26.19 -31.71
CA SER A 504 -42.94 -26.20 -30.96
C SER A 504 -42.87 -26.95 -29.62
N LYS A 505 -42.15 -28.08 -29.55
CA LYS A 505 -41.99 -28.85 -28.30
C LYS A 505 -41.04 -28.19 -27.30
N CYS A 506 -39.98 -27.52 -27.76
CA CYS A 506 -39.06 -26.78 -26.88
C CYS A 506 -39.73 -25.54 -26.23
N LYS A 507 -40.60 -24.84 -26.97
CA LYS A 507 -41.28 -23.63 -26.47
C LYS A 507 -42.31 -23.96 -25.39
N ASN A 508 -43.15 -24.97 -25.60
CA ASN A 508 -44.24 -25.28 -24.68
C ASN A 508 -43.76 -26.02 -23.41
N LEU A 509 -42.70 -26.83 -23.49
CA LEU A 509 -42.12 -27.46 -22.31
C LEU A 509 -41.41 -26.44 -21.40
N MET A 510 -40.66 -25.48 -21.97
CA MET A 510 -39.98 -24.44 -21.18
C MET A 510 -40.95 -23.46 -20.51
N VAL A 511 -42.07 -23.11 -21.17
CA VAL A 511 -43.06 -22.19 -20.58
C VAL A 511 -43.80 -22.87 -19.42
N ASN A 512 -44.25 -24.12 -19.60
CA ASN A 512 -44.99 -24.83 -18.56
C ASN A 512 -44.13 -25.17 -17.33
N ILE A 513 -42.84 -25.45 -17.53
CA ILE A 513 -41.92 -25.68 -16.40
C ILE A 513 -41.65 -24.37 -15.66
N LYS A 514 -41.42 -23.26 -16.38
CA LYS A 514 -41.12 -21.95 -15.77
C LYS A 514 -42.31 -21.38 -15.00
N GLU A 515 -43.53 -21.59 -15.48
CA GLU A 515 -44.75 -21.17 -14.78
C GLU A 515 -45.01 -22.00 -13.52
N ARG A 516 -44.75 -23.31 -13.54
CA ARG A 516 -44.89 -24.14 -12.32
C ARG A 516 -43.86 -23.79 -11.26
N PHE A 517 -42.60 -23.58 -11.63
CA PHE A 517 -41.56 -23.17 -10.68
C PHE A 517 -41.77 -21.77 -10.10
N ALA A 518 -42.31 -20.81 -10.87
CA ALA A 518 -42.61 -19.48 -10.36
C ALA A 518 -43.82 -19.46 -9.41
N LYS A 519 -44.81 -20.35 -9.65
CA LYS A 519 -46.03 -20.44 -8.83
C LYS A 519 -45.78 -21.14 -7.49
N ASP A 520 -44.92 -22.15 -7.48
CA ASP A 520 -44.55 -22.85 -6.24
C ASP A 520 -43.66 -21.96 -5.35
N GLN A 521 -42.74 -21.17 -5.92
CA GLN A 521 -41.95 -20.22 -5.11
C GLN A 521 -42.73 -19.02 -4.59
N GLY A 522 -43.82 -18.62 -5.26
CA GLY A 522 -44.70 -17.54 -4.80
C GLY A 522 -45.63 -17.97 -3.67
N LYS A 523 -46.16 -19.19 -3.72
CA LYS A 523 -47.11 -19.71 -2.73
C LYS A 523 -46.46 -20.06 -1.39
N ASP A 524 -45.22 -20.54 -1.38
CA ASP A 524 -44.52 -20.83 -0.11
C ASP A 524 -44.13 -19.55 0.65
N LYS A 525 -43.98 -18.41 -0.03
CA LYS A 525 -43.71 -17.12 0.62
C LYS A 525 -44.98 -16.43 1.11
N GLU A 526 -46.08 -16.55 0.37
CA GLU A 526 -47.34 -15.88 0.73
C GLU A 526 -48.11 -16.62 1.84
N SER A 527 -47.99 -17.95 1.92
CA SER A 527 -48.57 -18.73 3.03
C SER A 527 -47.82 -18.51 4.34
N ARG A 528 -46.49 -18.39 4.30
CA ARG A 528 -45.69 -18.22 5.52
C ARG A 528 -45.76 -16.81 6.12
N GLY A 529 -45.99 -15.77 5.30
CA GLY A 529 -46.10 -14.39 5.79
C GLY A 529 -47.47 -14.06 6.42
N LYS A 530 -48.55 -14.67 5.93
CA LYS A 530 -49.91 -14.43 6.44
C LYS A 530 -50.19 -15.15 7.77
N ASP A 531 -49.50 -16.27 8.03
CA ASP A 531 -49.65 -16.99 9.28
C ASP A 531 -48.87 -16.34 10.45
N GLU A 532 -47.86 -15.50 10.18
CA GLU A 532 -47.13 -14.75 11.21
C GLU A 532 -47.79 -13.40 11.58
N GLU A 533 -48.54 -12.76 10.68
CA GLU A 533 -49.13 -11.43 10.91
C GLU A 533 -50.52 -11.47 11.61
N ILE A 534 -51.12 -12.65 11.78
CA ILE A 534 -52.40 -12.83 12.50
C ILE A 534 -52.18 -13.34 13.94
N ALA A 535 -50.94 -13.63 14.34
CA ALA A 535 -50.59 -14.22 15.64
C ALA A 535 -49.75 -13.32 16.58
N LEU A 536 -49.47 -12.07 16.21
CA LEU A 536 -48.74 -11.06 17.01
C LEU A 536 -49.43 -9.70 16.89
#